data_AF-A0A7K2Z9B9-F1
#
_entry.id   AF-A0A7K2Z9B9-F1
#
_cell.length_a   1.000
_cell.length_b   1.000
_cell.length_c   1.000
_cell.angle_alpha   90.00
_cell.angle_beta   90.00
_cell.angle_gamma   90.00
#
_symmetry.space_group_name_H-M   'P 1'
#
loop_
_entity.id
_entity.type
_entity.pdbx_description
1 polymer ?
#
loop_
_entity_poly.entity_id
_entity_poly.type
_entity_poly.pdbx_seq_one_letter_code
_entity_poly.pdbx_strand_id
1 'polypeptide(L)'
;QRLVCAVAGLRDPSAEAGDARLIPGLPAALVAEREPLRGEYRTWAGPVLVDADRVRPRADVRTLAEALARVPVLTDRLAGVLDEPDPGALPQLPAALVRSSVAGEVLVSGSARADLARLEAVCRAAELLLGKGEPGLEGGAGPVVGAGTVHARGRALRQAGAVRQQGAYARETAGPFGGAAPVPWSPEPGRHPQALHWWSVLVRRLGVDADVAVSRLDTVGGGAVFHAEVQVQGRTTTGGALGTAVEASADDAVAFAALSAVVRVQAAADAPPARHLVTPSGASASLVRPEATAPWEDAGWTTAWLAESAAREPELQKALTALTGWSPQPWQPPADAHADVRALCSALRQCGFSVLSARPRHRTHPTLSEGSR
;
A
#
# COMPACT_ATOMS: atom_id res chain seq x y z
N GLN A 1 -19.03 38.44 -1.27
CA GLN A 1 -18.93 37.06 -1.79
C GLN A 1 -20.29 36.56 -2.31
N ARG A 2 -21.36 36.45 -1.51
CA ARG A 2 -22.69 35.97 -1.95
C ARG A 2 -23.30 36.76 -3.12
N LEU A 3 -23.14 38.09 -3.12
CA LEU A 3 -23.63 38.98 -4.19
C LEU A 3 -22.85 38.78 -5.51
N VAL A 4 -21.56 38.46 -5.42
CA VAL A 4 -20.72 38.11 -6.60
C VAL A 4 -21.14 36.75 -7.16
N CYS A 5 -21.41 35.76 -6.30
CA CYS A 5 -21.92 34.46 -6.73
C CYS A 5 -23.29 34.60 -7.42
N ALA A 6 -24.21 35.39 -6.84
CA ALA A 6 -25.52 35.65 -7.43
C ALA A 6 -25.44 36.33 -8.79
N VAL A 7 -24.58 37.35 -8.95
CA VAL A 7 -24.39 38.07 -10.23
C VAL A 7 -23.73 37.19 -11.29
N ALA A 8 -22.84 36.28 -10.88
CA ALA A 8 -22.15 35.36 -11.79
C ALA A 8 -22.91 34.06 -12.08
N GLY A 9 -24.13 33.87 -11.54
CA GLY A 9 -24.89 32.62 -11.67
C GLY A 9 -24.21 31.43 -10.97
N LEU A 10 -23.35 31.69 -9.99
CA LEU A 10 -22.60 30.69 -9.24
C LEU A 10 -23.30 30.31 -7.93
N ARG A 11 -22.96 29.12 -7.41
CA ARG A 11 -23.57 28.56 -6.19
C ARG A 11 -23.31 29.44 -4.96
N ASP A 12 -24.30 29.54 -4.06
CA ASP A 12 -24.19 30.30 -2.81
C ASP A 12 -23.17 29.64 -1.87
N PRO A 13 -22.21 30.39 -1.30
CA PRO A 13 -21.31 29.92 -0.23
C PRO A 13 -21.99 29.19 0.94
N SER A 14 -23.24 29.52 1.30
CA SER A 14 -23.93 28.77 2.35
C SER A 14 -24.32 27.35 1.94
N ALA A 15 -24.29 27.03 0.65
CA ALA A 15 -24.59 25.68 0.14
C ALA A 15 -23.48 24.67 0.44
N GLU A 16 -22.31 25.11 0.93
CA GLU A 16 -21.29 24.23 1.49
C GLU A 16 -21.84 23.45 2.70
N ALA A 17 -22.70 24.09 3.52
CA ALA A 17 -23.34 23.49 4.68
C ALA A 17 -24.47 22.54 4.24
N GLY A 18 -24.10 21.33 3.82
CA GLY A 18 -25.03 20.27 3.41
C GLY A 18 -24.59 19.43 2.22
N ASP A 19 -23.48 19.79 1.55
CA ASP A 19 -22.95 18.98 0.45
C ASP A 19 -22.18 17.76 1.00
N ALA A 20 -22.80 16.58 0.91
CA ALA A 20 -22.24 15.32 1.42
C ALA A 20 -20.93 14.90 0.72
N ARG A 21 -20.59 15.52 -0.41
CA ARG A 21 -19.32 15.29 -1.12
C ARG A 21 -18.16 16.05 -0.46
N LEU A 22 -18.44 17.06 0.36
CA LEU A 22 -17.43 17.82 1.06
C LEU A 22 -16.99 17.10 2.32
N ILE A 23 -15.68 16.99 2.51
CA ILE A 23 -15.12 16.43 3.73
C ILE A 23 -15.12 17.50 4.83
N PRO A 24 -15.81 17.27 5.97
CA PRO A 24 -15.87 18.25 7.06
C PRO A 24 -14.47 18.62 7.58
N GLY A 25 -14.16 19.90 7.68
CA GLY A 25 -12.88 20.40 8.17
C GLY A 25 -11.76 20.50 7.12
N LEU A 26 -12.03 20.17 5.85
CA LEU A 26 -11.17 20.53 4.73
C LEU A 26 -11.74 21.75 3.99
N PRO A 27 -10.88 22.60 3.40
CA PRO A 27 -11.34 23.73 2.63
C PRO A 27 -12.09 23.25 1.38
N ALA A 28 -13.11 24.02 0.99
CA ALA A 28 -13.82 23.83 -0.26
C ALA A 28 -13.36 24.89 -1.27
N ALA A 29 -13.19 24.46 -2.53
CA ALA A 29 -13.03 25.36 -3.66
C ALA A 29 -14.31 25.33 -4.49
N LEU A 30 -14.75 26.50 -4.93
CA LEU A 30 -15.81 26.60 -5.94
C LEU A 30 -15.15 26.46 -7.31
N VAL A 31 -15.47 25.38 -8.01
CA VAL A 31 -15.10 25.19 -9.40
C VAL A 31 -16.23 25.71 -10.28
N ALA A 32 -15.93 26.71 -11.09
CA ALA A 32 -16.86 27.28 -12.05
C ALA A 32 -16.47 26.83 -13.47
N GLU A 33 -17.32 26.01 -14.07
CA GLU A 33 -17.23 25.64 -15.48
C GLU A 33 -18.08 26.62 -16.30
N ARG A 34 -17.58 27.03 -17.47
CA ARG A 34 -18.23 28.06 -18.31
C ARG A 34 -19.23 27.47 -19.30
N GLU A 35 -19.03 26.23 -19.75
CA GLU A 35 -19.80 25.61 -20.84
C GLU A 35 -20.19 24.17 -20.49
N PRO A 36 -21.42 23.94 -19.95
CA PRO A 36 -22.40 24.95 -19.51
C PRO A 36 -21.95 25.68 -18.23
N LEU A 37 -22.46 26.91 -17.99
CA LEU A 37 -22.16 27.65 -16.77
C LEU A 37 -22.67 26.89 -15.53
N ARG A 38 -21.74 26.30 -14.78
CA ARG A 38 -22.04 25.48 -13.58
C ARG A 38 -21.01 25.75 -12.50
N GLY A 39 -21.48 25.92 -11.26
CA GLY A 39 -20.63 26.07 -10.09
C GLY A 39 -20.80 24.90 -9.15
N GLU A 40 -19.73 24.18 -8.85
CA GLU A 40 -19.72 23.09 -7.89
C GLU A 40 -18.65 23.28 -6.82
N TYR A 41 -19.03 23.03 -5.57
CA TYR A 41 -18.07 22.98 -4.47
C TYR A 41 -17.37 21.63 -4.47
N ARG A 42 -16.04 21.66 -4.43
CA ARG A 42 -15.20 20.48 -4.31
C ARG A 42 -14.29 20.64 -3.11
N THR A 43 -14.03 19.55 -2.39
CA THR A 43 -13.01 19.58 -1.34
C THR A 43 -11.65 19.77 -2.00
N TRP A 44 -10.88 20.72 -1.48
CA TRP A 44 -9.58 21.07 -2.00
C TRP A 44 -8.50 20.68 -1.00
N ALA A 45 -7.64 19.74 -1.38
CA ALA A 45 -6.52 19.28 -0.54
C ALA A 45 -5.22 20.09 -0.78
N GLY A 46 -5.34 21.29 -1.36
CA GLY A 46 -4.30 21.98 -2.13
C GLY A 46 -2.91 22.15 -1.49
N PRO A 47 -1.94 22.63 -2.30
CA PRO A 47 -0.51 22.59 -1.97
C PRO A 47 -0.13 23.35 -0.72
N VAL A 48 -0.77 24.51 -0.53
CA VAL A 48 -0.52 25.47 0.52
C VAL A 48 -1.85 26.17 0.79
N LEU A 49 -2.39 25.97 1.97
CA LEU A 49 -3.53 26.76 2.42
C LEU A 49 -3.00 28.15 2.78
N VAL A 50 -3.65 29.19 2.23
CA VAL A 50 -3.32 30.61 2.47
C VAL A 50 -3.32 30.93 3.98
N ASP A 51 -4.00 30.10 4.77
CA ASP A 51 -4.08 30.19 6.22
C ASP A 51 -3.67 28.84 6.85
N ALA A 52 -2.37 28.60 6.95
CA ALA A 52 -1.80 27.38 7.54
C ALA A 52 -2.26 27.17 9.00
N ASP A 53 -2.61 28.25 9.71
CA ASP A 53 -3.05 28.22 11.11
C ASP A 53 -4.50 27.73 11.27
N ARG A 54 -5.30 27.72 10.20
CA ARG A 54 -6.66 27.14 10.18
C ARG A 54 -6.68 25.65 9.89
N VAL A 55 -5.55 25.07 9.50
CA VAL A 55 -5.45 23.66 9.11
C VAL A 55 -5.23 22.83 10.36
N ARG A 56 -6.30 22.27 10.91
CA ARG A 56 -6.14 21.24 11.94
C ARG A 56 -5.71 19.94 11.26
N PRO A 57 -4.61 19.31 11.69
CA PRO A 57 -4.30 17.93 11.30
C PRO A 57 -5.54 17.06 11.51
N ARG A 58 -5.98 16.38 10.45
CA ARG A 58 -7.15 15.51 10.55
C ARG A 58 -6.77 14.28 11.38
N ALA A 59 -7.75 13.74 12.10
CA ALA A 59 -7.59 12.44 12.73
C ALA A 59 -7.19 11.38 11.69
N ASP A 60 -6.24 10.53 12.09
CA ASP A 60 -5.82 9.34 11.35
C ASP A 60 -7.04 8.56 10.84
N VAL A 61 -6.94 8.04 9.61
CA VAL A 61 -7.91 7.08 9.11
C VAL A 61 -7.82 5.80 9.95
N ARG A 62 -8.96 5.32 10.43
CA ARG A 62 -9.02 4.10 11.25
C ARG A 62 -9.68 2.93 10.55
N THR A 63 -10.41 3.17 9.46
CA THR A 63 -11.17 2.14 8.75
C THR A 63 -11.02 2.25 7.25
N LEU A 64 -11.25 1.14 6.55
CA LEU A 64 -11.24 1.12 5.09
C LEU A 64 -12.31 2.05 4.50
N ALA A 65 -13.51 2.09 5.10
CA ALA A 65 -14.58 2.98 4.66
C ALA A 65 -14.18 4.46 4.79
N GLU A 66 -13.54 4.85 5.88
CA GLU A 66 -12.98 6.20 6.04
C GLU A 66 -11.87 6.48 5.02
N ALA A 67 -11.00 5.52 4.74
CA ALA A 67 -9.93 5.69 3.75
C ALA A 67 -10.54 5.99 2.37
N LEU A 68 -11.50 5.17 1.95
CA LEU A 68 -12.16 5.28 0.65
C LEU A 68 -13.03 6.53 0.52
N ALA A 69 -13.63 7.00 1.61
CA ALA A 69 -14.34 8.28 1.62
C ALA A 69 -13.41 9.48 1.39
N ARG A 70 -12.11 9.34 1.69
CA ARG A 70 -11.09 10.38 1.51
C ARG A 70 -10.36 10.30 0.17
N VAL A 71 -10.37 9.15 -0.50
CA VAL A 71 -9.75 8.95 -1.82
C VAL A 71 -10.26 9.93 -2.88
N PRO A 72 -11.57 10.18 -3.05
CA PRO A 72 -12.08 11.11 -4.06
C PRO A 72 -11.52 12.52 -3.96
N VAL A 73 -11.08 12.96 -2.78
CA VAL A 73 -10.45 14.28 -2.60
C VAL A 73 -9.03 14.30 -3.15
N LEU A 74 -8.29 13.20 -3.01
CA LEU A 74 -6.95 13.07 -3.58
C LEU A 74 -6.99 12.84 -5.09
N THR A 75 -8.06 12.23 -5.59
CA THR A 75 -8.20 11.81 -7.00
C THR A 75 -9.18 12.64 -7.81
N ASP A 76 -9.71 13.72 -7.26
CA ASP A 76 -10.63 14.60 -7.98
C ASP A 76 -9.98 15.12 -9.25
N ARG A 77 -10.67 15.00 -10.39
CA ARG A 77 -10.11 15.37 -11.70
C ARG A 77 -9.65 16.84 -11.79
N LEU A 78 -10.26 17.74 -11.03
CA LEU A 78 -10.01 19.18 -11.12
C LEU A 78 -9.21 19.72 -9.94
N ALA A 79 -9.39 19.12 -8.75
CA ALA A 79 -8.79 19.60 -7.50
C ALA A 79 -7.85 18.59 -6.83
N GLY A 80 -7.80 17.35 -7.32
CA GLY A 80 -6.97 16.27 -6.82
C GLY A 80 -5.51 16.36 -7.28
N VAL A 81 -4.67 15.54 -6.67
CA VAL A 81 -3.22 15.47 -6.91
C VAL A 81 -2.77 14.09 -7.39
N LEU A 82 -3.70 13.15 -7.52
CA LEU A 82 -3.51 11.78 -8.00
C LEU A 82 -4.54 11.46 -9.09
N ASP A 83 -4.21 10.52 -9.96
CA ASP A 83 -5.20 9.94 -10.86
C ASP A 83 -6.09 8.94 -10.09
N GLU A 84 -7.37 8.83 -10.47
CA GLU A 84 -8.32 7.92 -9.83
C GLU A 84 -8.07 6.46 -10.24
N PRO A 85 -7.91 5.53 -9.26
CA PRO A 85 -7.88 4.11 -9.57
C PRO A 85 -9.26 3.58 -9.95
N ASP A 86 -9.37 3.04 -11.15
CA ASP A 86 -10.62 2.51 -11.70
C ASP A 86 -10.42 1.06 -12.21
N PRO A 87 -11.32 0.11 -11.89
CA PRO A 87 -11.31 -1.21 -12.54
C PRO A 87 -11.44 -1.14 -14.06
N GLY A 88 -12.23 -0.21 -14.61
CA GLY A 88 -12.50 -0.14 -16.05
C GLY A 88 -12.92 -1.51 -16.62
N ALA A 89 -12.19 -2.00 -17.62
CA ALA A 89 -12.41 -3.32 -18.24
C ALA A 89 -11.57 -4.45 -17.60
N LEU A 90 -10.81 -4.18 -16.54
CA LEU A 90 -9.96 -5.18 -15.91
C LEU A 90 -10.80 -6.24 -15.18
N PRO A 91 -10.36 -7.50 -15.19
CA PRO A 91 -11.05 -8.57 -14.49
C PRO A 91 -11.16 -8.31 -12.99
N GLN A 92 -12.34 -8.64 -12.46
CA GLN A 92 -12.65 -8.58 -11.04
C GLN A 92 -12.59 -9.95 -10.36
N LEU A 93 -12.23 -11.00 -11.12
CA LEU A 93 -12.08 -12.38 -10.67
C LEU A 93 -10.93 -13.07 -11.43
N PRO A 94 -10.22 -14.03 -10.82
CA PRO A 94 -10.31 -14.42 -9.40
C PRO A 94 -9.86 -13.33 -8.41
N ALA A 95 -8.90 -12.47 -8.79
CA ALA A 95 -8.55 -11.29 -8.00
C ALA A 95 -9.18 -10.04 -8.61
N ALA A 96 -9.46 -9.03 -7.79
CA ALA A 96 -9.96 -7.75 -8.25
C ALA A 96 -8.80 -6.83 -8.66
N LEU A 97 -8.79 -6.39 -9.92
CA LEU A 97 -7.76 -5.47 -10.44
C LEU A 97 -8.31 -4.07 -10.66
N VAL A 98 -7.45 -3.08 -10.44
CA VAL A 98 -7.70 -1.68 -10.79
C VAL A 98 -6.47 -1.09 -11.47
N ARG A 99 -6.70 -0.09 -12.32
CA ARG A 99 -5.64 0.67 -12.97
C ARG A 99 -5.66 2.13 -12.53
N SER A 100 -4.48 2.72 -12.49
CA SER A 100 -4.26 4.16 -12.35
C SER A 100 -3.16 4.58 -13.32
N SER A 101 -3.11 5.87 -13.64
CA SER A 101 -1.94 6.48 -14.24
C SER A 101 -1.06 7.06 -13.13
N VAL A 102 0.25 7.02 -13.33
CA VAL A 102 1.23 7.70 -12.47
C VAL A 102 2.39 8.13 -13.35
N ALA A 103 2.69 9.43 -13.41
CA ALA A 103 3.77 9.93 -14.26
C ALA A 103 3.62 9.64 -15.77
N GLY A 104 2.41 9.36 -16.26
CA GLY A 104 2.19 8.89 -17.64
C GLY A 104 2.45 7.38 -17.82
N GLU A 105 2.78 6.66 -16.76
CA GLU A 105 2.92 5.21 -16.75
C GLU A 105 1.70 4.52 -16.14
N VAL A 106 1.41 3.31 -16.63
CA VAL A 106 0.30 2.50 -16.12
C VAL A 106 0.72 1.79 -14.84
N LEU A 107 -0.06 2.02 -13.79
CA LEU A 107 -0.02 1.30 -12.53
C LEU A 107 -1.22 0.38 -12.42
N VAL A 108 -0.99 -0.88 -12.08
CA VAL A 108 -2.04 -1.85 -11.76
C VAL A 108 -1.91 -2.27 -10.32
N SER A 109 -3.02 -2.30 -9.61
CA SER A 109 -3.11 -2.90 -8.27
C SER A 109 -4.12 -4.02 -8.27
N GLY A 110 -3.82 -5.09 -7.55
CA GLY A 110 -4.74 -6.20 -7.36
C GLY A 110 -4.89 -6.59 -5.91
N SER A 111 -6.07 -7.09 -5.55
CA SER A 111 -6.35 -7.61 -4.21
C SER A 111 -7.52 -8.61 -4.23
N ALA A 112 -7.84 -9.20 -3.08
CA ALA A 112 -9.00 -10.06 -2.92
C ALA A 112 -10.34 -9.31 -3.12
N ARG A 113 -10.32 -7.97 -2.95
CA ARG A 113 -11.47 -7.09 -3.14
C ARG A 113 -11.07 -5.82 -3.89
N ALA A 114 -11.97 -5.26 -4.69
CA ALA A 114 -11.70 -4.07 -5.50
C ALA A 114 -11.41 -2.83 -4.65
N ASP A 115 -12.07 -2.70 -3.50
CA ASP A 115 -11.90 -1.56 -2.59
C ASP A 115 -10.50 -1.52 -1.95
N LEU A 116 -9.95 -2.68 -1.57
CA LEU A 116 -8.56 -2.82 -1.16
C LEU A 116 -7.60 -2.49 -2.31
N ALA A 117 -7.84 -3.02 -3.51
CA ALA A 117 -7.01 -2.73 -4.68
C ALA A 117 -6.97 -1.22 -5.01
N ARG A 118 -8.11 -0.52 -4.90
CA ARG A 118 -8.18 0.95 -5.07
C ARG A 118 -7.31 1.68 -4.04
N LEU A 119 -7.43 1.32 -2.76
CA LEU A 119 -6.62 1.96 -1.71
C LEU A 119 -5.12 1.74 -1.95
N GLU A 120 -4.73 0.51 -2.27
CA GLU A 120 -3.34 0.13 -2.53
C GLU A 120 -2.77 0.85 -3.75
N ALA A 121 -3.57 1.04 -4.80
CA ALA A 121 -3.19 1.85 -5.97
C ALA A 121 -2.94 3.32 -5.60
N VAL A 122 -3.82 3.95 -4.81
CA VAL A 122 -3.63 5.34 -4.33
C VAL A 122 -2.33 5.46 -3.53
N CYS A 123 -2.12 4.56 -2.56
CA CYS A 123 -0.92 4.59 -1.73
C CYS A 123 0.33 4.44 -2.59
N ARG A 124 0.37 3.49 -3.53
CA ARG A 124 1.55 3.31 -4.39
C ARG A 124 1.77 4.48 -5.35
N ALA A 125 0.72 5.01 -5.97
CA ALA A 125 0.83 6.16 -6.87
C ALA A 125 1.44 7.35 -6.13
N ALA A 126 1.00 7.59 -4.88
CA ALA A 126 1.58 8.61 -4.02
C ALA A 126 3.05 8.34 -3.69
N GLU A 127 3.42 7.11 -3.30
CA GLU A 127 4.82 6.74 -3.05
C GLU A 127 5.73 7.01 -4.26
N LEU A 128 5.28 6.63 -5.46
CA LEU A 128 6.03 6.83 -6.71
C LEU A 128 6.21 8.31 -7.02
N LEU A 129 5.16 9.14 -6.86
CA LEU A 129 5.24 10.57 -7.11
C LEU A 129 6.10 11.30 -6.06
N LEU A 130 6.04 10.91 -4.79
CA LEU A 130 6.87 11.47 -3.73
C LEU A 130 8.35 11.07 -3.88
N GLY A 131 8.63 9.90 -4.46
CA GLY A 131 9.98 9.42 -4.75
C GLY A 131 10.61 9.99 -6.03
N LYS A 132 9.87 10.76 -6.84
CA LYS A 132 10.40 11.38 -8.06
C LYS A 132 11.46 12.44 -7.75
N GLY A 133 12.60 12.36 -8.44
CA GLY A 133 13.64 13.39 -8.44
C GLY A 133 14.87 13.08 -7.58
N GLU A 134 14.90 11.94 -6.89
CA GLU A 134 16.03 11.55 -6.02
C GLU A 134 16.82 10.37 -6.61
N PRO A 135 18.05 10.62 -7.13
CA PRO A 135 18.91 9.53 -7.60
C PRO A 135 19.24 8.59 -6.43
N GLY A 136 18.74 7.35 -6.49
CA GLY A 136 19.00 6.32 -5.48
C GLY A 136 17.82 5.97 -4.56
N LEU A 137 16.69 6.68 -4.65
CA LEU A 137 15.42 6.36 -3.96
C LEU A 137 14.43 5.55 -4.81
N GLU A 138 14.77 5.22 -6.06
CA GLU A 138 14.01 4.29 -6.93
C GLU A 138 14.06 2.81 -6.45
N GLY A 139 14.54 2.57 -5.22
CA GLY A 139 14.54 1.28 -4.53
C GLY A 139 13.95 1.37 -3.12
N GLY A 140 14.06 0.30 -2.32
CA GLY A 140 13.37 0.12 -1.03
C GLY A 140 13.69 1.08 0.13
N ALA A 141 14.18 2.30 -0.15
CA ALA A 141 14.43 3.38 0.79
C ALA A 141 13.52 4.62 0.58
N GLY A 142 12.60 4.60 -0.39
CA GLY A 142 11.64 5.68 -0.68
C GLY A 142 10.56 5.90 0.39
N PRO A 143 9.67 6.90 0.23
CA PRO A 143 8.52 7.08 1.10
C PRO A 143 7.54 5.89 1.01
N VAL A 144 6.88 5.59 2.11
CA VAL A 144 5.79 4.61 2.23
C VAL A 144 4.53 5.34 2.66
N VAL A 145 3.46 5.18 1.90
CA VAL A 145 2.18 5.85 2.15
C VAL A 145 1.18 4.82 2.63
N GLY A 146 0.43 5.15 3.68
CA GLY A 146 -0.70 4.35 4.14
C GLY A 146 -1.88 5.21 4.54
N ALA A 147 -3.07 4.61 4.51
CA ALA A 147 -4.32 5.26 4.91
C ALA A 147 -4.24 5.94 6.29
N GLY A 148 -3.50 5.35 7.23
CA GLY A 148 -3.20 5.92 8.54
C GLY A 148 -1.87 5.38 9.06
N THR A 149 -1.49 5.74 10.29
CA THR A 149 -0.19 5.42 10.86
C THR A 149 0.08 3.93 10.99
N VAL A 150 -0.91 3.16 11.46
CA VAL A 150 -0.81 1.69 11.61
C VAL A 150 -0.62 1.02 10.24
N HIS A 151 -1.44 1.40 9.25
CA HIS A 151 -1.35 0.85 7.90
C HIS A 151 0.00 1.19 7.24
N ALA A 152 0.42 2.46 7.29
CA ALA A 152 1.69 2.91 6.72
C ALA A 152 2.88 2.17 7.38
N ARG A 153 2.84 2.00 8.71
CA ARG A 153 3.86 1.26 9.46
C ARG A 153 3.88 -0.21 9.09
N GLY A 154 2.73 -0.86 8.95
CA GLY A 154 2.60 -2.26 8.56
C GLY A 154 3.18 -2.52 7.17
N ARG A 155 2.92 -1.63 6.20
CA ARG A 155 3.52 -1.67 4.85
C ARG A 155 5.04 -1.54 4.92
N ALA A 156 5.50 -0.51 5.62
CA ALA A 156 6.91 -0.17 5.65
C ALA A 156 7.75 -1.28 6.31
N LEU A 157 7.26 -1.86 7.42
CA LEU A 157 7.92 -2.96 8.12
C LEU A 157 7.98 -4.25 7.29
N ARG A 158 6.91 -4.60 6.56
CA ARG A 158 6.91 -5.75 5.63
C ARG A 158 7.92 -5.55 4.50
N GLN A 159 7.99 -4.35 3.93
CA GLN A 159 9.01 -4.00 2.93
C GLN A 159 10.44 -4.13 3.49
N ALA A 160 10.69 -3.65 4.71
CA ALA A 160 11.99 -3.79 5.36
C ALA A 160 12.34 -5.26 5.68
N GLY A 161 11.36 -6.08 6.05
CA GLY A 161 11.51 -7.51 6.25
C GLY A 161 11.90 -8.25 4.96
N ALA A 162 11.21 -7.96 3.85
CA ALA A 162 11.50 -8.55 2.55
C ALA A 162 12.92 -8.20 2.04
N VAL A 163 13.34 -6.93 2.17
CA VAL A 163 14.71 -6.50 1.79
C VAL A 163 15.78 -7.24 2.59
N ARG A 164 15.56 -7.45 3.90
CA ARG A 164 16.50 -8.20 4.75
C ARG A 164 16.65 -9.65 4.29
N GLN A 165 15.55 -10.30 3.91
CA GLN A 165 15.56 -11.67 3.40
C GLN A 165 16.32 -11.78 2.07
N GLN A 166 16.02 -10.90 1.10
CA GLN A 166 16.75 -10.86 -0.18
C GLN A 166 18.26 -10.65 0.01
N GLY A 167 18.65 -9.78 0.95
CA GLY A 167 20.06 -9.54 1.29
C GLY A 167 20.75 -10.72 2.00
N ALA A 168 19.99 -11.59 2.69
CA ALA A 168 20.51 -12.82 3.29
C ALA A 168 20.76 -13.89 2.21
N TYR A 169 19.81 -14.12 1.30
CA TYR A 169 19.97 -15.04 0.18
C TYR A 169 21.14 -14.67 -0.74
N ALA A 170 21.40 -13.37 -0.95
CA ALA A 170 22.54 -12.90 -1.73
C ALA A 170 23.91 -13.12 -1.02
N ARG A 171 23.91 -13.33 0.31
CA ARG A 171 25.12 -13.50 1.15
C ARG A 171 25.37 -14.93 1.60
N GLU A 172 24.48 -15.87 1.32
CA GLU A 172 24.60 -17.29 1.68
C GLU A 172 25.76 -18.06 0.98
N THR A 173 26.71 -17.34 0.36
CA THR A 173 28.06 -17.84 0.12
C THR A 173 29.00 -17.76 1.34
N ALA A 174 28.57 -17.23 2.50
CA ALA A 174 29.42 -17.17 3.70
C ALA A 174 28.69 -17.29 5.06
N GLY A 175 28.70 -18.50 5.64
CA GLY A 175 28.80 -18.71 7.10
C GLY A 175 27.58 -19.33 7.82
N PRO A 176 27.78 -20.00 8.98
CA PRO A 176 26.79 -20.87 9.63
C PRO A 176 25.85 -20.17 10.62
N PHE A 177 25.79 -18.83 10.62
CA PHE A 177 24.97 -18.07 11.57
C PHE A 177 23.91 -17.23 10.86
N GLY A 178 22.70 -17.78 10.81
CA GLY A 178 21.42 -17.07 10.99
C GLY A 178 20.73 -16.52 9.75
N GLY A 179 19.43 -16.81 9.60
CA GLY A 179 18.57 -16.02 8.73
C GLY A 179 17.10 -16.41 8.79
N ALA A 180 16.79 -17.64 8.37
CA ALA A 180 15.43 -18.14 8.34
C ALA A 180 15.39 -19.67 8.40
N ALA A 181 14.57 -20.23 9.28
CA ALA A 181 14.35 -21.68 9.35
C ALA A 181 13.25 -22.08 8.36
N PRO A 182 13.48 -23.04 7.43
CA PRO A 182 12.44 -23.49 6.52
C PRO A 182 11.28 -24.11 7.31
N VAL A 183 10.06 -23.82 6.87
CA VAL A 183 8.82 -24.34 7.46
C VAL A 183 8.14 -25.21 6.42
N PRO A 184 7.89 -26.50 6.70
CA PRO A 184 7.17 -27.35 5.77
C PRO A 184 5.74 -26.84 5.61
N TRP A 185 5.38 -26.54 4.37
CA TRP A 185 4.02 -26.16 4.00
C TRP A 185 3.55 -27.02 2.82
N SER A 186 2.34 -27.56 2.96
CA SER A 186 1.66 -28.39 1.98
C SER A 186 0.16 -28.07 2.03
N PRO A 187 -0.56 -28.14 0.90
CA PRO A 187 -1.99 -27.82 0.83
C PRO A 187 -2.84 -28.98 1.35
N GLU A 188 -2.67 -29.32 2.62
CA GLU A 188 -3.35 -30.42 3.31
C GLU A 188 -4.64 -29.96 4.01
N PRO A 189 -5.60 -30.88 4.26
CA PRO A 189 -6.75 -30.61 5.12
C PRO A 189 -6.31 -30.08 6.50
N GLY A 190 -6.95 -29.02 6.99
CA GLY A 190 -6.62 -28.39 8.28
C GLY A 190 -5.77 -27.12 8.20
N ARG A 191 -5.24 -26.78 7.01
CA ARG A 191 -4.66 -25.45 6.74
C ARG A 191 -5.73 -24.35 6.73
N HIS A 192 -5.30 -23.11 6.92
CA HIS A 192 -6.21 -21.97 6.82
C HIS A 192 -6.94 -21.94 5.46
N PRO A 193 -8.27 -21.78 5.40
CA PRO A 193 -9.02 -21.88 4.16
C PRO A 193 -8.61 -20.88 3.08
N GLN A 194 -8.22 -19.65 3.46
CA GLN A 194 -7.73 -18.65 2.50
C GLN A 194 -6.38 -19.01 1.88
N ALA A 195 -5.48 -19.68 2.62
CA ALA A 195 -4.23 -20.16 2.06
C ALA A 195 -4.48 -21.24 1.00
N LEU A 196 -5.36 -22.21 1.32
CA LEU A 196 -5.79 -23.24 0.39
C LEU A 196 -6.53 -22.66 -0.83
N HIS A 197 -7.39 -21.66 -0.62
CA HIS A 197 -8.13 -21.01 -1.69
C HIS A 197 -7.20 -20.35 -2.70
N TRP A 198 -6.34 -19.43 -2.28
CA TRP A 198 -5.45 -18.70 -3.20
C TRP A 198 -4.41 -19.60 -3.85
N TRP A 199 -3.89 -20.59 -3.12
CA TRP A 199 -3.03 -21.62 -3.70
C TRP A 199 -3.75 -22.40 -4.81
N SER A 200 -4.97 -22.88 -4.53
CA SER A 200 -5.78 -23.61 -5.52
C SER A 200 -6.15 -22.73 -6.72
N VAL A 201 -6.44 -21.45 -6.53
CA VAL A 201 -6.70 -20.51 -7.63
C VAL A 201 -5.47 -20.42 -8.54
N LEU A 202 -4.28 -20.26 -7.97
CA LEU A 202 -3.05 -20.16 -8.74
C LEU A 202 -2.77 -21.44 -9.55
N VAL A 203 -2.72 -22.60 -8.88
CA VAL A 203 -2.24 -23.83 -9.54
C VAL A 203 -3.32 -24.54 -10.35
N ARG A 204 -4.60 -24.48 -9.93
CA ARG A 204 -5.69 -25.18 -10.62
C ARG A 204 -6.44 -24.28 -11.59
N ARG A 205 -6.83 -23.07 -11.15
CA ARG A 205 -7.68 -22.18 -11.96
C ARG A 205 -6.88 -21.42 -13.02
N LEU A 206 -5.69 -20.93 -12.66
CA LEU A 206 -4.78 -20.25 -13.58
C LEU A 206 -3.78 -21.20 -14.25
N GLY A 207 -3.74 -22.48 -13.82
CA GLY A 207 -2.88 -23.50 -14.44
C GLY A 207 -1.38 -23.22 -14.28
N VAL A 208 -0.99 -22.49 -13.24
CA VAL A 208 0.42 -22.15 -13.02
C VAL A 208 1.09 -23.31 -12.27
N ASP A 209 2.12 -23.87 -12.90
CA ASP A 209 2.99 -24.85 -12.25
C ASP A 209 3.94 -24.14 -11.28
N ALA A 210 3.56 -24.10 -10.00
CA ALA A 210 4.22 -23.31 -8.97
C ALA A 210 4.51 -24.11 -7.70
N ASP A 211 5.60 -23.73 -7.04
CA ASP A 211 5.98 -24.19 -5.71
C ASP A 211 5.98 -23.02 -4.72
N VAL A 212 5.77 -23.32 -3.43
CA VAL A 212 5.85 -22.34 -2.35
C VAL A 212 6.91 -22.73 -1.32
N ALA A 213 7.81 -21.79 -1.05
CA ALA A 213 8.78 -21.89 0.02
C ALA A 213 8.32 -21.00 1.18
N VAL A 214 8.30 -21.56 2.39
CA VAL A 214 7.97 -20.81 3.61
C VAL A 214 9.15 -20.88 4.55
N SER A 215 9.51 -19.74 5.14
CA SER A 215 10.56 -19.65 6.13
C SER A 215 10.11 -18.83 7.33
N ARG A 216 10.50 -19.27 8.53
CA ARG A 216 10.32 -18.53 9.77
C ARG A 216 11.54 -17.64 9.98
N LEU A 217 11.31 -16.36 10.21
CA LEU A 217 12.37 -15.39 10.45
C LEU A 217 12.61 -15.28 11.95
N ASP A 218 13.84 -15.57 12.38
CA ASP A 218 14.19 -15.57 13.80
C ASP A 218 14.16 -14.15 14.36
N THR A 219 13.33 -13.93 15.38
CA THR A 219 13.26 -12.65 16.09
C THR A 219 13.85 -12.78 17.49
N VAL A 220 14.61 -11.77 17.92
CA VAL A 220 15.28 -11.73 19.24
C VAL A 220 14.28 -11.74 20.41
N GLY A 221 12.99 -11.52 20.15
CA GLY A 221 11.92 -11.44 21.15
C GLY A 221 10.84 -12.53 21.06
N GLY A 222 11.06 -13.61 20.31
CA GLY A 222 10.14 -14.75 20.24
C GLY A 222 8.86 -14.53 19.42
N GLY A 223 8.66 -13.36 18.83
CA GLY A 223 7.55 -13.08 17.93
C GLY A 223 7.66 -13.87 16.62
N ALA A 224 6.54 -14.37 16.11
CA ALA A 224 6.51 -15.16 14.89
C ALA A 224 6.40 -14.25 13.66
N VAL A 225 7.37 -14.38 12.75
CA VAL A 225 7.36 -13.72 11.43
C VAL A 225 7.65 -14.80 10.40
N PHE A 226 6.80 -14.92 9.41
CA PHE A 226 6.94 -15.88 8.32
C PHE A 226 7.07 -15.15 7.00
N HIS A 227 8.00 -15.60 6.17
CA HIS A 227 8.11 -15.21 4.78
C HIS A 227 7.64 -16.37 3.91
N ALA A 228 6.79 -16.08 2.94
CA ALA A 228 6.42 -17.03 1.90
C ALA A 228 6.81 -16.48 0.55
N GLU A 229 7.33 -17.36 -0.30
CA GLU A 229 7.74 -17.06 -1.67
C GLU A 229 7.13 -18.11 -2.60
N VAL A 230 6.42 -17.64 -3.61
CA VAL A 230 5.82 -18.46 -4.66
C VAL A 230 6.64 -18.30 -5.93
N GLN A 231 7.08 -19.41 -6.50
CA GLN A 231 7.94 -19.46 -7.69
C GLN A 231 7.39 -20.45 -8.71
N VAL A 232 7.74 -20.26 -9.99
CA VAL A 232 7.43 -21.26 -11.03
C VAL A 232 8.30 -22.49 -10.80
N GLN A 233 7.69 -23.67 -10.82
CA GLN A 233 8.41 -24.94 -10.67
C GLN A 233 9.50 -25.08 -11.74
N GLY A 234 10.68 -25.60 -11.35
CA GLY A 234 11.80 -25.84 -12.26
C GLY A 234 12.61 -24.59 -12.66
N ARG A 235 12.26 -23.38 -12.21
CA ARG A 235 13.17 -22.23 -12.25
C ARG A 235 14.00 -22.19 -10.98
N THR A 236 15.32 -22.28 -11.12
CA THR A 236 16.25 -21.96 -10.03
C THR A 236 16.16 -20.47 -9.69
N THR A 237 16.63 -20.12 -8.49
CA THR A 237 16.61 -18.83 -7.75
C THR A 237 16.96 -17.54 -8.51
N THR A 238 17.21 -17.60 -9.81
CA THR A 238 17.41 -16.46 -10.73
C THR A 238 16.14 -16.04 -11.47
N GLY A 239 15.11 -16.89 -11.53
CA GLY A 239 13.79 -16.55 -12.02
C GLY A 239 12.96 -15.92 -10.89
N GLY A 240 12.78 -14.60 -10.92
CA GLY A 240 12.15 -13.86 -9.81
C GLY A 240 10.80 -14.43 -9.36
N ALA A 241 10.53 -14.35 -8.05
CA ALA A 241 9.29 -14.79 -7.41
C ALA A 241 8.03 -14.27 -8.12
N LEU A 242 7.03 -15.14 -8.28
CA LEU A 242 5.69 -14.78 -8.71
C LEU A 242 4.96 -13.94 -7.66
N GLY A 243 5.18 -14.26 -6.38
CA GLY A 243 4.60 -13.54 -5.25
C GLY A 243 5.39 -13.78 -3.99
N THR A 244 5.44 -12.77 -3.12
CA THR A 244 6.06 -12.86 -1.79
C THR A 244 5.18 -12.18 -0.75
N ALA A 245 5.26 -12.64 0.50
CA ALA A 245 4.60 -11.98 1.62
C ALA A 245 5.34 -12.22 2.93
N VAL A 246 5.16 -11.29 3.88
CA VAL A 246 5.73 -11.37 5.24
C VAL A 246 4.61 -11.16 6.23
N GLU A 247 4.26 -12.20 6.99
CA GLU A 247 3.07 -12.20 7.85
C GLU A 247 3.30 -12.90 9.20
N ALA A 248 2.31 -12.81 10.10
CA ALA A 248 2.38 -13.33 11.46
C ALA A 248 2.27 -14.87 11.54
N SER A 249 1.71 -15.51 10.51
CA SER A 249 1.56 -16.96 10.42
C SER A 249 2.03 -17.47 9.05
N ALA A 250 2.42 -18.76 9.00
CA ALA A 250 2.80 -19.40 7.75
C ALA A 250 1.66 -19.39 6.73
N ASP A 251 0.43 -19.64 7.19
CA ASP A 251 -0.74 -19.70 6.31
C ASP A 251 -1.14 -18.32 5.79
N ASP A 252 -1.04 -17.25 6.60
CA ASP A 252 -1.25 -15.88 6.11
C ASP A 252 -0.18 -15.49 5.08
N ALA A 253 1.08 -15.82 5.35
CA ALA A 253 2.17 -15.55 4.41
C ALA A 253 1.91 -16.25 3.08
N VAL A 254 1.53 -17.53 3.09
CA VAL A 254 1.18 -18.27 1.87
C VAL A 254 -0.05 -17.68 1.18
N ALA A 255 -1.11 -17.34 1.91
CA ALA A 255 -2.32 -16.75 1.35
C ALA A 255 -2.02 -15.44 0.60
N PHE A 256 -1.28 -14.51 1.21
CA PHE A 256 -0.90 -13.25 0.56
C PHE A 256 0.12 -13.43 -0.57
N ALA A 257 1.08 -14.35 -0.44
CA ALA A 257 2.05 -14.64 -1.50
C ALA A 257 1.37 -15.29 -2.73
N ALA A 258 0.45 -16.23 -2.51
CA ALA A 258 -0.34 -16.85 -3.57
C ALA A 258 -1.30 -15.84 -4.22
N LEU A 259 -1.99 -15.01 -3.44
CA LEU A 259 -2.82 -13.93 -3.98
C LEU A 259 -1.99 -12.93 -4.79
N SER A 260 -0.77 -12.59 -4.34
CA SER A 260 0.17 -11.75 -5.09
C SER A 260 0.58 -12.38 -6.42
N ALA A 261 0.81 -13.69 -6.45
CA ALA A 261 1.09 -14.44 -7.67
C ALA A 261 -0.12 -14.45 -8.62
N VAL A 262 -1.33 -14.68 -8.11
CA VAL A 262 -2.58 -14.59 -8.89
C VAL A 262 -2.74 -13.21 -9.53
N VAL A 263 -2.55 -12.15 -8.75
CA VAL A 263 -2.59 -10.76 -9.24
C VAL A 263 -1.56 -10.52 -10.33
N ARG A 264 -0.33 -11.00 -10.16
CA ARG A 264 0.74 -10.85 -11.16
C ARG A 264 0.40 -11.56 -12.47
N VAL A 265 -0.09 -12.79 -12.40
CA VAL A 265 -0.45 -13.59 -13.57
C VAL A 265 -1.63 -12.96 -14.32
N GLN A 266 -2.67 -12.53 -13.60
CA GLN A 266 -3.83 -11.87 -14.19
C GLN A 266 -3.45 -10.50 -14.79
N ALA A 267 -2.68 -9.68 -14.08
CA ALA A 267 -2.22 -8.38 -14.58
C ALA A 267 -1.33 -8.51 -15.82
N ALA A 268 -0.48 -9.54 -15.90
CA ALA A 268 0.34 -9.80 -17.08
C ALA A 268 -0.50 -10.13 -18.34
N ALA A 269 -1.65 -10.79 -18.16
CA ALA A 269 -2.57 -11.11 -19.24
C ALA A 269 -3.45 -9.91 -19.65
N ASP A 270 -4.01 -9.21 -18.67
CA ASP A 270 -5.07 -8.22 -18.89
C ASP A 270 -4.58 -6.76 -18.94
N ALA A 271 -3.34 -6.51 -18.49
CA ALA A 271 -2.72 -5.19 -18.48
C ALA A 271 -1.22 -5.23 -18.84
N PRO A 272 -0.83 -5.79 -20.00
CA PRO A 272 0.57 -5.90 -20.39
C PRO A 272 1.38 -4.58 -20.43
N PRO A 273 0.78 -3.38 -20.65
CA PRO A 273 1.53 -2.12 -20.57
C PRO A 273 1.89 -1.65 -19.14
N ALA A 274 1.41 -2.35 -18.10
CA ALA A 274 1.64 -1.95 -16.71
C ALA A 274 3.15 -1.93 -16.40
N ARG A 275 3.65 -0.74 -16.03
CA ARG A 275 5.03 -0.55 -15.56
C ARG A 275 5.14 -0.80 -14.07
N HIS A 276 4.06 -0.54 -13.33
CA HIS A 276 4.00 -0.72 -11.89
C HIS A 276 2.92 -1.74 -11.55
N LEU A 277 3.29 -2.75 -10.77
CA LEU A 277 2.36 -3.72 -10.20
C LEU A 277 2.37 -3.61 -8.68
N VAL A 278 1.20 -3.46 -8.08
CA VAL A 278 1.00 -3.47 -6.64
C VAL A 278 0.35 -4.78 -6.25
N THR A 279 1.05 -5.54 -5.43
CA THR A 279 0.56 -6.81 -4.88
C THR A 279 0.04 -6.59 -3.45
N PRO A 280 -0.98 -7.34 -3.04
CA PRO A 280 -1.60 -7.16 -1.72
C PRO A 280 -0.70 -7.66 -0.60
N SER A 281 -0.90 -7.11 0.60
CA SER A 281 -0.26 -7.58 1.84
C SER A 281 -1.23 -7.50 3.02
N GLY A 282 -0.88 -8.14 4.13
CA GLY A 282 -1.67 -8.08 5.36
C GLY A 282 -1.75 -6.68 6.00
N ALA A 283 -0.96 -5.69 5.55
CA ALA A 283 -0.97 -4.36 6.12
C ALA A 283 -2.36 -3.68 6.03
N SER A 284 -3.08 -3.89 4.92
CA SER A 284 -4.42 -3.35 4.70
C SER A 284 -5.48 -4.01 5.60
N ALA A 285 -5.19 -5.19 6.17
CA ALA A 285 -6.07 -5.88 7.10
C ALA A 285 -6.33 -5.03 8.36
N SER A 286 -5.35 -4.23 8.80
CA SER A 286 -5.49 -3.30 9.94
C SER A 286 -6.62 -2.27 9.79
N LEU A 287 -7.15 -2.08 8.58
CA LEU A 287 -8.26 -1.18 8.28
C LEU A 287 -9.62 -1.90 8.27
N VAL A 288 -9.62 -3.23 8.33
CA VAL A 288 -10.82 -4.06 8.46
C VAL A 288 -11.12 -4.21 9.94
N ARG A 289 -12.34 -3.82 10.32
CA ARG A 289 -12.80 -3.90 11.69
C ARG A 289 -13.34 -5.30 12.00
N PRO A 290 -13.00 -5.93 13.13
CA PRO A 290 -13.59 -7.20 13.55
C PRO A 290 -15.11 -7.11 13.70
N GLU A 291 -15.64 -5.95 14.09
CA GLU A 291 -17.09 -5.75 14.22
C GLU A 291 -17.81 -5.68 12.87
N ALA A 292 -17.07 -5.70 11.75
CA ALA A 292 -17.62 -5.76 10.41
C ALA A 292 -17.86 -7.21 9.94
N THR A 293 -17.42 -8.24 10.69
CA THR A 293 -17.71 -9.62 10.33
C THR A 293 -19.12 -10.00 10.74
N ALA A 294 -19.82 -10.69 9.85
CA ALA A 294 -21.13 -11.22 10.20
C ALA A 294 -20.97 -12.51 11.04
N PRO A 295 -21.90 -12.84 11.96
CA PRO A 295 -21.77 -14.03 12.82
C PRO A 295 -21.67 -15.37 12.09
N TRP A 296 -22.04 -15.41 10.81
CA TRP A 296 -21.98 -16.60 9.95
C TRP A 296 -20.69 -16.67 9.11
N GLU A 297 -19.87 -15.62 9.08
CA GLU A 297 -18.60 -15.62 8.37
C GLU A 297 -17.56 -16.41 9.18
N ASP A 298 -17.12 -17.54 8.63
CA ASP A 298 -15.97 -18.29 9.12
C ASP A 298 -14.64 -17.79 8.50
N ALA A 299 -13.51 -18.37 8.93
CA ALA A 299 -12.16 -18.04 8.45
C ALA A 299 -11.97 -18.20 6.92
N GLY A 300 -12.91 -18.85 6.23
CA GLY A 300 -12.96 -18.94 4.77
C GLY A 300 -13.47 -17.69 4.08
N TRP A 301 -14.11 -16.76 4.79
CA TRP A 301 -14.53 -15.48 4.24
C TRP A 301 -13.41 -14.45 4.29
N THR A 302 -13.26 -13.67 3.21
CA THR A 302 -12.21 -12.65 3.12
C THR A 302 -12.29 -11.63 4.27
N THR A 303 -13.49 -11.22 4.69
CA THR A 303 -13.66 -10.28 5.80
C THR A 303 -13.16 -10.88 7.13
N ALA A 304 -13.52 -12.12 7.44
CA ALA A 304 -13.10 -12.83 8.65
C ALA A 304 -11.58 -13.06 8.67
N TRP A 305 -11.00 -13.53 7.57
CA TRP A 305 -9.55 -13.69 7.43
C TRP A 305 -8.78 -12.39 7.64
N LEU A 306 -9.27 -11.28 7.07
CA LEU A 306 -8.66 -9.97 7.27
C LEU A 306 -8.82 -9.49 8.73
N ALA A 307 -9.96 -9.75 9.38
CA ALA A 307 -10.14 -9.43 10.80
C ALA A 307 -9.17 -10.23 11.69
N GLU A 308 -8.98 -11.52 11.43
CA GLU A 308 -7.98 -12.34 12.13
C GLU A 308 -6.54 -11.85 11.90
N SER A 309 -6.21 -11.50 10.66
CA SER A 309 -4.91 -10.91 10.32
C SER A 309 -4.69 -9.59 11.04
N ALA A 310 -5.74 -8.75 11.12
CA ALA A 310 -5.69 -7.47 11.83
C ALA A 310 -5.41 -7.65 13.32
N ALA A 311 -6.00 -8.67 13.95
CA ALA A 311 -5.76 -8.98 15.36
C ALA A 311 -4.29 -9.33 15.64
N ARG A 312 -3.58 -9.92 14.67
CA ARG A 312 -2.15 -10.28 14.75
C ARG A 312 -1.19 -9.12 14.42
N GLU A 313 -1.69 -8.02 13.84
CA GLU A 313 -0.86 -6.92 13.34
C GLU A 313 0.03 -6.26 14.42
N PRO A 314 -0.43 -5.97 15.66
CA PRO A 314 0.42 -5.33 16.66
C PRO A 314 1.66 -6.17 17.04
N GLU A 315 1.47 -7.48 17.18
CA GLU A 315 2.57 -8.41 17.50
C GLU A 315 3.51 -8.56 16.32
N LEU A 316 2.98 -8.65 15.10
CA LEU A 316 3.78 -8.70 13.87
C LEU A 316 4.63 -7.44 13.70
N GLN A 317 4.06 -6.25 13.89
CA GLN A 317 4.82 -5.00 13.79
C GLN A 317 5.93 -4.91 14.84
N LYS A 318 5.66 -5.36 16.08
CA LYS A 318 6.68 -5.45 17.13
C LYS A 318 7.79 -6.42 16.75
N ALA A 319 7.43 -7.60 16.24
CA ALA A 319 8.38 -8.62 15.80
C ALA A 319 9.23 -8.15 14.61
N LEU A 320 8.62 -7.46 13.63
CA LEU A 320 9.32 -6.88 12.49
C LEU A 320 10.24 -5.72 12.88
N THR A 321 9.84 -4.86 13.83
CA THR A 321 10.73 -3.83 14.37
C THR A 321 11.93 -4.47 15.07
N ALA A 322 11.73 -5.49 15.90
CA ALA A 322 12.82 -6.22 16.55
C ALA A 322 13.72 -6.95 15.54
N LEU A 323 13.12 -7.59 14.54
CA LEU A 323 13.83 -8.29 13.47
C LEU A 323 14.66 -7.33 12.63
N THR A 324 14.13 -6.17 12.25
CA THR A 324 14.81 -5.25 11.34
C THR A 324 15.71 -4.25 12.06
N GLY A 325 15.55 -4.11 13.39
CA GLY A 325 16.17 -3.04 14.18
C GLY A 325 15.66 -1.65 13.79
N TRP A 326 14.54 -1.58 13.05
CA TRP A 326 14.10 -0.37 12.38
C TRP A 326 12.70 0.04 12.82
N SER A 327 12.58 1.34 13.11
CA SER A 327 11.32 2.01 13.41
C SER A 327 11.07 3.07 12.34
N PRO A 328 10.05 2.89 11.48
CA PRO A 328 9.67 3.90 10.49
C PRO A 328 9.43 5.26 11.17
N GLN A 329 9.95 6.31 10.57
CA GLN A 329 9.77 7.69 11.03
C GLN A 329 8.88 8.45 10.05
N PRO A 330 8.16 9.49 10.49
CA PRO A 330 7.46 10.40 9.58
C PRO A 330 8.43 10.93 8.52
N TRP A 331 8.09 10.72 7.24
CA TRP A 331 8.89 11.22 6.14
C TRP A 331 8.58 12.70 5.91
N GLN A 332 9.62 13.50 5.71
CA GLN A 332 9.50 14.90 5.29
C GLN A 332 10.12 15.04 3.90
N PRO A 333 9.51 15.84 3.01
CA PRO A 333 10.14 16.16 1.74
C PRO A 333 11.46 16.91 1.99
N PRO A 334 12.51 16.65 1.19
CA PRO A 334 13.73 17.46 1.20
C PRO A 334 13.45 18.96 1.06
N ALA A 335 14.34 19.79 1.60
CA ALA A 335 14.18 21.24 1.57
C ALA A 335 14.08 21.80 0.13
N ASP A 336 14.80 21.16 -0.79
CA ASP A 336 14.89 21.46 -2.22
C ASP A 336 13.89 20.67 -3.08
N ALA A 337 13.01 19.87 -2.48
CA ALA A 337 12.01 19.10 -3.22
C ALA A 337 11.16 20.00 -4.14
N HIS A 338 10.68 19.46 -5.26
CA HIS A 338 9.76 20.18 -6.13
C HIS A 338 8.47 20.57 -5.40
N ALA A 339 7.84 21.67 -5.84
CA ALA A 339 6.59 22.17 -5.25
C ALA A 339 5.49 21.10 -5.25
N ASP A 340 5.41 20.29 -6.30
CA ASP A 340 4.41 19.21 -6.44
C ASP A 340 4.59 18.10 -5.41
N VAL A 341 5.83 17.79 -5.01
CA VAL A 341 6.12 16.80 -3.96
C VAL A 341 5.66 17.32 -2.60
N ARG A 342 5.92 18.60 -2.30
CA ARG A 342 5.41 19.25 -1.08
C ARG A 342 3.89 19.31 -1.09
N ALA A 343 3.29 19.62 -2.23
CA ALA A 343 1.84 19.69 -2.41
C ALA A 343 1.17 18.35 -2.14
N LEU A 344 1.68 17.27 -2.74
CA LEU A 344 1.18 15.92 -2.56
C LEU A 344 1.32 15.47 -1.09
N CYS A 345 2.48 15.70 -0.47
CA CYS A 345 2.70 15.36 0.94
C CYS A 345 1.73 16.10 1.86
N SER A 346 1.47 17.39 1.59
CA SER A 346 0.48 18.19 2.31
C SER A 346 -0.94 17.64 2.13
N ALA A 347 -1.35 17.37 0.89
CA ALA A 347 -2.67 16.82 0.55
C ALA A 347 -2.96 15.49 1.26
N LEU A 348 -1.97 14.57 1.25
CA LEU A 348 -2.06 13.29 1.95
C LEU A 348 -2.31 13.48 3.44
N ARG A 349 -1.52 14.35 4.10
CA ARG A 349 -1.65 14.63 5.54
C ARG A 349 -2.98 15.30 5.89
N GLN A 350 -3.45 16.23 5.05
CA GLN A 350 -4.76 16.86 5.22
C GLN A 350 -5.90 15.82 5.11
N CYS A 351 -5.75 14.84 4.22
CA CYS A 351 -6.64 13.69 4.13
C CYS A 351 -6.39 12.63 5.22
N GLY A 352 -5.48 12.87 6.18
CA GLY A 352 -5.14 11.96 7.27
C GLY A 352 -4.44 10.68 6.86
N PHE A 353 -3.87 10.63 5.65
CA PHE A 353 -2.91 9.61 5.24
C PHE A 353 -1.56 9.87 5.91
N SER A 354 -0.84 8.79 6.19
CA SER A 354 0.49 8.83 6.79
C SER A 354 1.56 8.56 5.75
N VAL A 355 2.63 9.35 5.80
CA VAL A 355 3.82 9.17 4.96
C VAL A 355 5.01 8.90 5.88
N LEU A 356 5.56 7.70 5.78
CA LEU A 356 6.70 7.24 6.58
C LEU A 356 7.90 7.00 5.67
N SER A 357 9.11 7.15 6.18
CA SER A 357 10.31 6.77 5.42
C SER A 357 10.33 5.26 5.30
N ALA A 358 10.73 4.69 4.16
CA ALA A 358 11.26 3.33 4.15
C ALA A 358 12.67 3.34 4.77
N ARG A 359 13.18 2.15 5.09
CA ARG A 359 14.48 2.00 5.75
C ARG A 359 15.58 2.72 4.94
N PRO A 360 16.43 3.57 5.55
CA PRO A 360 17.57 4.12 4.84
C PRO A 360 18.46 2.97 4.37
N ARG A 361 18.90 3.01 3.10
CA ARG A 361 19.98 2.13 2.63
C ARG A 361 21.15 2.29 3.61
N HIS A 362 21.77 1.18 3.99
CA HIS A 362 23.03 1.20 4.75
C HIS A 362 23.94 2.24 4.10
N ARG A 363 24.33 3.27 4.86
CA ARG A 363 25.45 4.12 4.48
C ARG A 363 26.60 3.17 4.18
N THR A 364 27.09 3.19 2.95
CA THR A 364 28.44 2.72 2.67
C THR A 364 29.35 3.40 3.68
N HIS A 365 30.09 2.61 4.46
CA HIS A 365 31.10 3.14 5.35
C HIS A 365 32.01 4.09 4.54
N PRO A 366 32.42 5.24 5.10
CA PRO A 366 33.42 6.06 4.44
C PRO A 366 34.64 5.17 4.19
N THR A 367 35.04 5.09 2.93
CA THR A 367 36.34 4.56 2.54
C THR A 367 37.37 5.21 3.45
N LEU A 368 38.03 4.41 4.27
CA LEU A 368 39.27 4.80 4.93
C LEU A 368 40.19 5.28 3.80
N SER A 369 40.37 6.59 3.71
CA SER A 369 41.46 7.17 2.94
C SER A 369 42.74 6.58 3.52
N GLU A 370 43.46 5.80 2.72
CA GLU A 370 44.83 5.42 3.00
C GLU A 370 45.63 6.71 3.28
N GLY A 371 45.91 6.94 4.55
CA GLY A 371 46.85 7.94 5.00
C GLY A 371 48.27 7.42 4.73
N SER A 372 48.96 8.19 3.91
CA SER A 372 50.39 8.21 3.59
C SER A 372 51.33 7.58 4.63
N ARG A 373 52.29 6.80 4.12
CA ARG A 373 53.64 6.71 4.70
C ARG A 373 54.52 7.78 4.09
#